data_AF-A0A1F3AIH5-F1
#
_entry.id   AF-A0A1F3AIH5-F1
#
_cell.length_a   1.000
_cell.length_b   1.000
_cell.length_c   1.000
_cell.angle_alpha   90.00
_cell.angle_beta   90.00
_cell.angle_gamma   90.00
#
_symmetry.space_group_name_H-M   'P 1'
#
loop_
_entity.id
_entity.type
_entity.pdbx_description
1 polymer ?
#
loop_
_entity_poly.entity_id
_entity_poly.type
_entity_poly.pdbx_seq_one_letter_code
_entity_poly.pdbx_strand_id
1 'polypeptide(L)'
;MEPAMNHPYASTDGTGLIETAAGWFFQILPFEFGRYFVVALAVFLLTAAFAGRFAGRKIRKDSPKRDQMAREIAASVRTSAIFAIGGIVSVMGSQAGFMKAYDDPAKFGWAYFWVSLGAVIILHDAWFYWTHRLIHDPRLFRRIHRLHHKSHNPSPWTAYSFNVGEAAINAAFLPLLLLLMPIAHAAIFLFLAHMIIRNVIGHSGYEWFPARRNGWPVFDWLTTVTHHDLHHAQAGWNYGLYFTFWDRVMKTEHPLYREKFAAAVRKPLDGSALGAMRLPPGATSALVALAVFVSGAFSDSAAALDRPDAPFDALTGIWATEGHGAHVALDRCASDPSQLCGRLVWSWDPAIAARQGDAMMLGDFVWNGDVFHDGWLSNPEDGRTYRGKIRLAAEGALELEGCALVFCKRQIWRRVDDMPGCAKSSSLLPS
;
A
#
# COMPACT_ATOMS: atom_id res chain seq x y z
N MET A 1 -27.97 -50.22 31.18
CA MET A 1 -27.27 -50.56 29.92
C MET A 1 -27.72 -49.52 28.92
N GLU A 2 -26.99 -48.41 28.84
CA GLU A 2 -27.27 -47.34 27.86
C GLU A 2 -27.23 -47.92 26.44
N PRO A 3 -28.19 -47.58 25.57
CA PRO A 3 -28.13 -48.01 24.18
C PRO A 3 -26.90 -47.36 23.53
N ALA A 4 -26.10 -48.19 22.86
CA ALA A 4 -24.94 -47.74 22.11
C ALA A 4 -25.34 -46.61 21.15
N MET A 5 -24.67 -45.47 21.28
CA MET A 5 -24.79 -44.37 20.34
C MET A 5 -24.26 -44.84 18.98
N ASN A 6 -25.18 -45.23 18.09
CA ASN A 6 -24.89 -45.43 16.69
C ASN A 6 -24.48 -44.08 16.09
N HIS A 7 -23.17 -43.83 16.02
CA HIS A 7 -22.63 -42.68 15.30
C HIS A 7 -22.98 -42.82 13.81
N PRO A 8 -23.60 -41.82 13.16
CA PRO A 8 -24.03 -41.87 11.75
C PRO A 8 -22.88 -41.93 10.71
N TYR A 9 -21.65 -42.20 11.16
CA TYR A 9 -20.45 -42.30 10.32
C TYR A 9 -20.21 -43.70 9.74
N ALA A 10 -20.95 -44.69 10.21
CA ALA A 10 -21.09 -45.94 9.49
C ALA A 10 -22.06 -45.69 8.32
N SER A 11 -21.52 -45.28 7.17
CA SER A 11 -22.28 -45.24 5.92
C SER A 11 -22.83 -46.65 5.67
N THR A 12 -24.15 -46.76 5.53
CA THR A 12 -24.86 -47.98 5.11
C THR A 12 -24.58 -48.34 3.64
N ASP A 13 -23.75 -47.55 2.97
CA ASP A 13 -23.58 -47.44 1.53
C ASP A 13 -22.20 -47.97 1.09
N GLY A 14 -21.35 -48.35 2.05
CA GLY A 14 -20.03 -48.94 1.77
C GLY A 14 -18.97 -47.97 1.26
N THR A 15 -19.25 -46.66 1.17
CA THR A 15 -18.24 -45.69 0.74
C THR A 15 -17.33 -45.27 1.90
N GLY A 16 -16.01 -45.40 1.69
CA GLY A 16 -15.02 -45.11 2.72
C GLY A 16 -14.90 -43.60 3.04
N LEU A 17 -14.29 -43.27 4.19
CA LEU A 17 -14.00 -41.87 4.59
C LEU A 17 -13.25 -41.09 3.49
N ILE A 18 -12.31 -41.76 2.81
CA ILE A 18 -11.50 -41.18 1.73
C ILE A 18 -12.37 -40.86 0.52
N GLU A 19 -13.30 -41.75 0.15
CA GLU A 19 -14.21 -41.54 -0.99
C GLU A 19 -15.18 -40.39 -0.72
N THR A 20 -15.69 -40.31 0.52
CA THR A 20 -16.53 -39.20 0.96
C THR A 20 -15.77 -37.87 0.90
N ALA A 21 -14.53 -37.83 1.43
CA ALA A 21 -13.69 -36.64 1.37
C ALA A 21 -13.34 -36.24 -0.07
N ALA A 22 -13.06 -37.21 -0.94
CA ALA A 22 -12.80 -36.97 -2.35
C ALA A 22 -14.04 -36.40 -3.07
N GLY A 23 -15.23 -36.93 -2.79
CA GLY A 23 -16.49 -36.41 -3.31
C GLY A 23 -16.69 -34.95 -2.94
N TRP A 24 -16.51 -34.59 -1.66
CA TRP A 24 -16.57 -33.20 -1.21
C TRP A 24 -15.51 -32.32 -1.86
N PHE A 25 -14.28 -32.81 -2.04
CA PHE A 25 -13.23 -32.05 -2.72
C PHE A 25 -13.64 -31.62 -4.12
N PHE A 26 -14.16 -32.55 -4.92
CA PHE A 26 -14.58 -32.24 -6.30
C PHE A 26 -15.84 -31.38 -6.39
N GLN A 27 -16.66 -31.29 -5.34
CA GLN A 27 -17.79 -30.36 -5.27
C GLN A 27 -17.38 -28.96 -4.78
N ILE A 28 -16.52 -28.89 -3.76
CA ILE A 28 -16.09 -27.64 -3.13
C ILE A 28 -15.08 -26.91 -4.01
N LEU A 29 -14.14 -27.63 -4.63
CA LEU A 29 -13.07 -27.01 -5.41
C LEU A 29 -13.58 -26.11 -6.55
N PRO A 30 -14.54 -26.51 -7.41
CA PRO A 30 -15.07 -25.63 -8.45
C PRO A 30 -15.78 -24.40 -7.90
N PHE A 31 -16.46 -24.54 -6.75
CA PHE A 31 -17.13 -23.42 -6.10
C PHE A 31 -16.11 -22.41 -5.52
N GLU A 32 -15.09 -22.91 -4.81
CA GLU A 32 -13.98 -22.10 -4.29
C GLU A 32 -13.21 -21.39 -5.40
N PHE A 33 -12.87 -22.13 -6.44
CA PHE A 33 -12.19 -21.62 -7.63
C PHE A 33 -13.05 -20.57 -8.33
N GLY A 34 -14.31 -20.90 -8.64
CA GLY A 34 -15.23 -20.02 -9.34
C GLY A 34 -15.44 -18.70 -8.61
N ARG A 35 -15.71 -18.75 -7.30
CA ARG A 35 -15.94 -17.54 -6.49
C ARG A 35 -14.73 -16.60 -6.49
N TYR A 36 -13.52 -17.14 -6.33
CA TYR A 36 -12.31 -16.30 -6.35
C TYR A 36 -12.02 -15.76 -7.76
N PHE A 37 -11.93 -16.63 -8.77
CA PHE A 37 -11.51 -16.22 -10.11
C PHE A 37 -12.53 -15.31 -10.80
N VAL A 38 -13.83 -15.48 -10.54
CA VAL A 38 -14.87 -14.56 -11.05
C VAL A 38 -14.69 -13.16 -10.46
N VAL A 39 -14.49 -13.04 -9.14
CA VAL A 39 -14.29 -11.73 -8.50
C VAL A 39 -12.97 -11.10 -8.92
N ALA A 40 -11.87 -11.86 -8.93
CA ALA A 40 -10.56 -11.40 -9.38
C ALA A 40 -10.60 -10.92 -10.84
N LEU A 41 -11.21 -11.70 -11.74
CA LEU A 41 -11.39 -11.32 -13.14
C LEU A 41 -12.29 -10.09 -13.27
N ALA A 42 -13.40 -10.01 -12.54
CA ALA A 42 -14.30 -8.86 -12.58
C ALA A 42 -13.56 -7.59 -12.16
N VAL A 43 -12.85 -7.59 -11.03
CA VAL A 43 -12.06 -6.43 -10.59
C VAL A 43 -10.93 -6.11 -11.58
N PHE A 44 -10.25 -7.12 -12.13
CA PHE A 44 -9.22 -6.92 -13.15
C PHE A 44 -9.78 -6.24 -14.41
N LEU A 45 -10.90 -6.73 -14.95
CA LEU A 45 -11.55 -6.15 -16.12
C LEU A 45 -12.09 -4.75 -15.82
N LEU A 46 -12.68 -4.53 -14.64
CA LEU A 46 -13.16 -3.21 -14.22
C LEU A 46 -12.01 -2.21 -14.09
N THR A 47 -10.90 -2.55 -13.42
CA THR A 47 -9.73 -1.68 -13.35
C THR A 47 -9.16 -1.38 -14.73
N ALA A 48 -9.09 -2.37 -15.63
CA ALA A 48 -8.62 -2.18 -16.99
C ALA A 48 -9.54 -1.26 -17.81
N ALA A 49 -10.86 -1.51 -17.78
CA ALA A 49 -11.85 -0.72 -18.50
C ALA A 49 -11.88 0.75 -18.07
N PHE A 50 -11.66 1.02 -16.78
CA PHE A 50 -11.65 2.37 -16.22
C PHE A 50 -10.25 2.94 -15.97
N ALA A 51 -9.20 2.30 -16.45
CA ALA A 51 -7.80 2.70 -16.20
C ALA A 51 -7.53 4.15 -16.64
N GLY A 52 -8.11 4.60 -17.75
CA GLY A 52 -7.99 6.00 -18.21
C GLY A 52 -8.67 6.99 -17.26
N ARG A 53 -9.87 6.66 -16.77
CA ARG A 53 -10.64 7.48 -15.81
C ARG A 53 -9.95 7.53 -14.44
N PHE A 54 -9.34 6.43 -14.03
CA PHE A 54 -8.62 6.26 -12.77
C PHE A 54 -7.10 6.40 -12.90
N ALA A 55 -6.60 6.97 -14.00
CA ALA A 55 -5.15 7.11 -14.21
C ALA A 55 -4.48 7.93 -13.10
N GLY A 56 -5.20 8.93 -12.56
CA GLY A 56 -4.76 9.71 -11.40
C GLY A 56 -4.82 8.97 -10.07
N ARG A 57 -5.40 7.76 -10.04
CA ARG A 57 -5.56 6.88 -8.87
C ARG A 57 -4.73 5.60 -8.93
N LYS A 58 -3.91 5.44 -9.96
CA LYS A 58 -2.99 4.32 -10.08
C LYS A 58 -1.89 4.48 -9.04
N ILE A 59 -1.66 3.46 -8.22
CA ILE A 59 -0.70 3.53 -7.12
C ILE A 59 0.74 3.50 -7.65
N ARG A 60 1.03 2.59 -8.58
CA ARG A 60 2.33 2.43 -9.21
C ARG A 60 2.27 2.83 -10.69
N LYS A 61 3.29 3.52 -11.19
CA LYS A 61 3.34 4.00 -12.59
C LYS A 61 3.24 2.84 -13.57
N ASP A 62 4.04 1.80 -13.35
CA ASP A 62 4.07 0.61 -14.19
C ASP A 62 2.87 -0.31 -13.97
N SER A 63 2.62 -1.19 -14.93
CA SER A 63 1.63 -2.27 -14.78
C SER A 63 2.33 -3.58 -14.39
N PRO A 64 1.62 -4.52 -13.73
CA PRO A 64 2.17 -5.82 -13.39
C PRO A 64 2.69 -6.55 -14.63
N LYS A 65 3.88 -7.15 -14.54
CA LYS A 65 4.49 -7.89 -15.66
C LYS A 65 3.75 -9.22 -15.89
N ARG A 66 3.78 -9.72 -17.13
CA ARG A 66 3.07 -10.94 -17.53
C ARG A 66 3.57 -12.20 -16.81
N ASP A 67 4.87 -12.32 -16.60
CA ASP A 67 5.51 -13.41 -15.86
C ASP A 67 5.12 -13.41 -14.37
N GLN A 68 4.98 -12.23 -13.77
CA GLN A 68 4.44 -12.07 -12.43
C GLN A 68 2.99 -12.54 -12.38
N MET A 69 2.11 -12.06 -13.27
CA MET A 69 0.70 -12.46 -13.28
C MET A 69 0.53 -13.97 -13.49
N ALA A 70 1.33 -14.58 -14.38
CA ALA A 70 1.30 -16.03 -14.58
C ALA A 70 1.65 -16.81 -13.29
N ARG A 71 2.66 -16.34 -12.55
CA ARG A 71 3.02 -16.92 -11.24
C ARG A 71 1.91 -16.74 -10.21
N GLU A 72 1.29 -15.57 -10.15
CA GLU A 72 0.19 -15.25 -9.23
C GLU A 72 -1.04 -16.15 -9.49
N ILE A 73 -1.41 -16.32 -10.76
CA ILE A 73 -2.49 -17.21 -11.17
C ILE A 73 -2.16 -18.66 -10.79
N ALA A 74 -0.98 -19.16 -11.14
CA ALA A 74 -0.57 -20.53 -10.80
C ALA A 74 -0.56 -20.77 -9.28
N ALA A 75 -0.07 -19.81 -8.49
CA ALA A 75 -0.12 -19.87 -7.04
C ALA A 75 -1.55 -19.85 -6.50
N SER A 76 -2.43 -19.02 -7.08
CA SER A 76 -3.84 -18.94 -6.70
C SER A 76 -4.62 -20.24 -6.94
N VAL A 77 -4.32 -20.95 -8.03
CA VAL A 77 -4.89 -22.29 -8.30
C VAL A 77 -4.53 -23.24 -7.15
N ARG A 78 -3.25 -23.28 -6.75
CA ARG A 78 -2.78 -24.11 -5.63
C ARG A 78 -3.44 -23.71 -4.31
N THR A 79 -3.52 -22.41 -4.01
CA THR A 79 -4.17 -21.89 -2.80
C THR A 79 -5.64 -22.30 -2.75
N SER A 80 -6.35 -22.23 -3.87
CA SER A 80 -7.76 -22.64 -3.95
C SER A 80 -7.95 -24.11 -3.62
N ALA A 81 -7.04 -24.99 -4.04
CA ALA A 81 -7.06 -26.40 -3.65
C ALA A 81 -6.85 -26.60 -2.14
N ILE A 82 -5.98 -25.81 -1.51
CA ILE A 82 -5.76 -25.85 -0.06
C ILE A 82 -7.00 -25.33 0.70
N PHE A 83 -7.64 -24.28 0.20
CA PHE A 83 -8.87 -23.74 0.80
C PHE A 83 -10.02 -24.75 0.68
N ALA A 84 -10.11 -25.49 -0.42
CA ALA A 84 -11.07 -26.58 -0.58
C ALA A 84 -10.89 -27.65 0.50
N ILE A 85 -9.65 -27.98 0.90
CA ILE A 85 -9.38 -28.89 2.02
C ILE A 85 -9.96 -28.34 3.33
N GLY A 86 -9.79 -27.03 3.61
CA GLY A 86 -10.41 -26.39 4.77
C GLY A 86 -11.94 -26.43 4.73
N GLY A 87 -12.52 -26.30 3.53
CA GLY A 87 -13.96 -26.49 3.29
C GLY A 87 -14.42 -27.92 3.61
N ILE A 88 -13.69 -28.94 3.17
CA ILE A 88 -13.98 -30.36 3.48
C ILE A 88 -13.97 -30.59 4.98
N VAL A 89 -12.93 -30.11 5.67
CA VAL A 89 -12.83 -30.22 7.14
C VAL A 89 -14.05 -29.58 7.82
N SER A 90 -14.49 -28.42 7.32
CA SER A 90 -15.67 -27.72 7.84
C SER A 90 -16.97 -28.50 7.62
N VAL A 91 -17.18 -29.05 6.41
CA VAL A 91 -18.37 -29.81 6.05
C VAL A 91 -18.43 -31.13 6.81
N MET A 92 -17.36 -31.92 6.75
CA MET A 92 -17.30 -33.21 7.44
C MET A 92 -17.36 -33.04 8.96
N GLY A 93 -16.74 -31.99 9.51
CA GLY A 93 -16.84 -31.65 10.93
C GLY A 93 -18.23 -31.15 11.34
N SER A 94 -19.00 -30.57 10.42
CA SER A 94 -20.39 -30.14 10.69
C SER A 94 -21.35 -31.32 10.63
N GLN A 95 -21.18 -32.21 9.66
CA GLN A 95 -21.79 -33.55 9.69
C GLN A 95 -21.42 -34.27 10.99
N ALA A 96 -20.20 -33.98 11.50
CA ALA A 96 -19.59 -34.36 12.78
C ALA A 96 -20.55 -34.38 13.97
N GLY A 97 -21.38 -33.35 13.96
CA GLY A 97 -21.99 -32.78 15.15
C GLY A 97 -21.04 -31.88 15.97
N PHE A 98 -19.73 -31.80 15.67
CA PHE A 98 -18.79 -31.03 16.49
C PHE A 98 -18.46 -29.62 15.95
N MET A 99 -18.64 -29.37 14.65
CA MET A 99 -18.62 -28.01 14.09
C MET A 99 -20.05 -27.48 13.92
N LYS A 100 -20.25 -26.22 14.27
CA LYS A 100 -21.57 -25.64 14.48
C LYS A 100 -22.04 -24.80 13.29
N ALA A 101 -22.13 -25.38 12.10
CA ALA A 101 -22.82 -24.72 10.98
C ALA A 101 -24.33 -25.04 10.98
N TYR A 102 -25.17 -24.12 10.52
CA TYR A 102 -26.62 -24.34 10.45
C TYR A 102 -27.26 -23.60 9.27
N ASP A 103 -28.36 -24.13 8.73
CA ASP A 103 -28.99 -23.60 7.51
C ASP A 103 -29.86 -22.36 7.76
N ASP A 104 -30.87 -22.49 8.62
CA ASP A 104 -31.89 -21.46 8.81
C ASP A 104 -31.43 -20.35 9.77
N PRO A 105 -31.22 -19.09 9.30
CA PRO A 105 -30.88 -17.96 10.15
C PRO A 105 -31.89 -17.70 11.28
N ALA A 106 -33.16 -18.08 11.11
CA ALA A 106 -34.18 -17.89 12.13
C ALA A 106 -33.98 -18.78 13.37
N LYS A 107 -33.21 -19.88 13.27
CA LYS A 107 -32.94 -20.81 14.39
C LYS A 107 -32.41 -20.12 15.65
N PHE A 108 -31.54 -19.13 15.49
CA PHE A 108 -31.00 -18.31 16.58
C PHE A 108 -31.50 -16.85 16.52
N GLY A 109 -32.39 -16.55 15.58
CA GLY A 109 -32.93 -15.22 15.32
C GLY A 109 -32.04 -14.32 14.47
N TRP A 110 -32.67 -13.40 13.74
CA TRP A 110 -31.98 -12.47 12.84
C TRP A 110 -31.00 -11.52 13.53
N ALA A 111 -31.23 -11.18 14.80
CA ALA A 111 -30.27 -10.40 15.58
C ALA A 111 -28.95 -11.16 15.75
N TYR A 112 -29.02 -12.44 16.13
CA TYR A 112 -27.84 -13.29 16.22
C TYR A 112 -27.16 -13.45 14.86
N PHE A 113 -27.91 -13.60 13.77
CA PHE A 113 -27.35 -13.68 12.42
C PHE A 113 -26.45 -12.48 12.08
N TRP A 114 -26.94 -11.25 12.27
CA TRP A 114 -26.17 -10.05 11.95
C TRP A 114 -25.00 -9.82 12.91
N VAL A 115 -25.20 -10.07 14.21
CA VAL A 115 -24.13 -9.97 15.21
C VAL A 115 -23.03 -10.99 14.96
N SER A 116 -23.38 -12.25 14.67
CA SER A 116 -22.41 -13.30 14.37
C SER A 116 -21.67 -13.02 13.06
N LEU A 117 -22.34 -12.52 12.02
CA LEU A 117 -21.67 -12.08 10.78
C LEU A 117 -20.64 -10.97 11.06
N GLY A 118 -21.00 -9.95 11.82
CA GLY A 118 -20.08 -8.89 12.23
C GLY A 118 -18.91 -9.44 13.06
N ALA A 119 -19.19 -10.35 13.99
CA ALA A 119 -18.19 -11.01 14.81
C ALA A 119 -17.20 -11.83 13.96
N VAL A 120 -17.67 -12.61 12.99
CA VAL A 120 -16.80 -13.38 12.08
C VAL A 120 -15.85 -12.45 11.33
N ILE A 121 -16.33 -11.32 10.81
CA ILE A 121 -15.50 -10.36 10.08
C ILE A 121 -14.40 -9.77 10.99
N ILE A 122 -14.74 -9.38 12.22
CA ILE A 122 -13.80 -8.81 13.19
C ILE A 122 -12.79 -9.86 13.66
N LEU A 123 -13.26 -11.07 13.97
CA LEU A 123 -12.40 -12.19 14.39
C LEU A 123 -11.45 -12.61 13.27
N HIS A 124 -11.90 -12.58 12.02
CA HIS A 124 -11.05 -12.87 10.86
C HIS A 124 -9.99 -11.79 10.66
N ASP A 125 -10.36 -10.51 10.76
CA ASP A 125 -9.39 -9.41 10.69
C ASP A 125 -8.32 -9.53 11.79
N ALA A 126 -8.72 -9.90 13.01
CA ALA A 126 -7.80 -10.17 14.10
C ALA A 126 -6.90 -11.38 13.81
N TRP A 127 -7.47 -12.52 13.40
CA TRP A 127 -6.72 -13.71 13.00
C TRP A 127 -5.69 -13.39 11.93
N PHE A 128 -6.11 -12.68 10.88
CA PHE A 128 -5.23 -12.27 9.80
C PHE A 128 -4.14 -11.34 10.33
N TYR A 129 -4.45 -10.27 11.06
CA TYR A 129 -3.45 -9.33 11.57
C TYR A 129 -2.32 -10.05 12.34
N TRP A 130 -2.69 -10.89 13.31
CA TRP A 130 -1.72 -11.56 14.17
C TRP A 130 -0.92 -12.62 13.43
N THR A 131 -1.56 -13.43 12.60
CA THR A 131 -0.85 -14.44 11.80
C THR A 131 0.02 -13.81 10.72
N HIS A 132 -0.45 -12.73 10.08
CA HIS A 132 0.29 -11.96 9.10
C HIS A 132 1.53 -11.33 9.73
N ARG A 133 1.39 -10.64 10.87
CA ARG A 133 2.53 -10.10 11.62
C ARG A 133 3.53 -11.19 12.02
N LEU A 134 3.05 -12.36 12.45
CA LEU A 134 3.90 -13.50 12.80
C LEU A 134 4.71 -14.00 11.58
N ILE A 135 4.08 -14.19 10.42
CA ILE A 135 4.76 -14.70 9.22
C ILE A 135 5.71 -13.68 8.58
N HIS A 136 5.70 -12.43 9.03
CA HIS A 136 6.71 -11.41 8.72
C HIS A 136 7.99 -11.50 9.58
N ASP A 137 8.04 -12.40 10.57
CA ASP A 137 9.31 -12.75 11.21
C ASP A 137 10.30 -13.29 10.15
N PRO A 138 11.57 -12.84 10.11
CA PRO A 138 12.53 -13.25 9.09
C PRO A 138 12.73 -14.77 8.91
N ARG A 139 12.49 -15.56 9.97
CA ARG A 139 12.60 -17.04 9.93
C ARG A 139 11.43 -17.66 9.18
N LEU A 140 10.23 -17.10 9.35
CA LEU A 140 9.00 -17.57 8.75
C LEU A 140 8.77 -16.97 7.35
N PHE A 141 9.08 -15.69 7.17
CA PHE A 141 8.83 -14.93 5.95
C PHE A 141 9.35 -15.65 4.71
N ARG A 142 10.60 -16.11 4.74
CA ARG A 142 11.25 -16.78 3.59
C ARG A 142 10.52 -18.04 3.12
N ARG A 143 9.86 -18.76 4.04
CA ARG A 143 9.18 -20.04 3.78
C ARG A 143 7.67 -19.86 3.53
N ILE A 144 7.06 -18.93 4.25
CA ILE A 144 5.60 -18.85 4.38
C ILE A 144 5.03 -17.65 3.61
N HIS A 145 5.68 -16.50 3.59
CA HIS A 145 5.06 -15.27 3.04
C HIS A 145 5.78 -14.65 1.84
N ARG A 146 7.03 -15.06 1.58
CA ARG A 146 7.86 -14.50 0.49
C ARG A 146 7.22 -14.58 -0.88
N LEU A 147 6.45 -15.63 -1.19
CA LEU A 147 5.82 -15.76 -2.51
C LEU A 147 4.77 -14.69 -2.74
N HIS A 148 4.00 -14.35 -1.72
CA HIS A 148 3.04 -13.26 -1.77
C HIS A 148 3.75 -11.93 -2.08
N HIS A 149 4.81 -11.63 -1.34
CA HIS A 149 5.66 -10.43 -1.52
C HIS A 149 6.51 -10.41 -2.80
N LYS A 150 6.63 -11.52 -3.54
CA LYS A 150 7.24 -11.47 -4.89
C LYS A 150 6.40 -10.67 -5.88
N SER A 151 5.18 -10.31 -5.51
CA SER A 151 4.25 -9.51 -6.31
C SER A 151 4.50 -8.03 -6.09
N HIS A 152 5.66 -7.54 -6.53
CA HIS A 152 6.11 -6.17 -6.26
C HIS A 152 5.18 -5.10 -6.83
N ASN A 153 4.41 -5.41 -7.86
CA ASN A 153 3.31 -4.57 -8.34
C ASN A 153 2.04 -5.40 -8.30
N PRO A 154 1.34 -5.45 -7.15
CA PRO A 154 0.23 -6.36 -6.96
C PRO A 154 -0.86 -6.19 -8.03
N SER A 155 -1.46 -7.31 -8.39
CA SER A 155 -2.63 -7.37 -9.26
C SER A 155 -3.78 -8.06 -8.51
N PRO A 156 -5.03 -7.97 -8.99
CA PRO A 156 -6.14 -8.76 -8.45
C PRO A 156 -5.82 -10.25 -8.25
N TRP A 157 -4.91 -10.82 -9.05
CA TRP A 157 -4.45 -12.21 -8.96
C TRP A 157 -3.50 -12.47 -7.78
N THR A 158 -2.86 -11.43 -7.23
CA THR A 158 -1.98 -11.54 -6.06
C THR A 158 -2.75 -11.96 -4.81
N ALA A 159 -4.05 -11.67 -4.74
CA ALA A 159 -4.88 -11.87 -3.55
C ALA A 159 -4.81 -13.29 -2.98
N TYR A 160 -4.73 -14.33 -3.82
CA TYR A 160 -4.54 -15.74 -3.40
C TYR A 160 -3.15 -16.31 -3.75
N SER A 161 -2.19 -15.48 -4.15
CA SER A 161 -0.84 -15.90 -4.51
C SER A 161 0.03 -16.20 -3.27
N PHE A 162 -0.40 -17.14 -2.44
CA PHE A 162 0.21 -17.53 -1.17
C PHE A 162 1.14 -18.73 -1.30
N ASN A 163 2.11 -18.87 -0.39
CA ASN A 163 2.75 -20.18 -0.19
C ASN A 163 1.78 -21.16 0.47
N VAL A 164 2.12 -22.45 0.43
CA VAL A 164 1.32 -23.52 1.07
C VAL A 164 1.07 -23.25 2.56
N GLY A 165 2.09 -22.84 3.31
CA GLY A 165 1.95 -22.57 4.75
C GLY A 165 1.02 -21.38 5.04
N GLU A 166 1.10 -20.33 4.23
CA GLU A 166 0.23 -19.14 4.38
C GLU A 166 -1.21 -19.48 3.99
N ALA A 167 -1.41 -20.23 2.92
CA ALA A 167 -2.72 -20.75 2.54
C ALA A 167 -3.30 -21.64 3.66
N ALA A 168 -2.52 -22.53 4.26
CA ALA A 168 -2.99 -23.38 5.35
C ALA A 168 -3.42 -22.56 6.59
N ILE A 169 -2.64 -21.54 6.96
CA ILE A 169 -2.97 -20.63 8.08
C ILE A 169 -4.28 -19.89 7.81
N ASN A 170 -4.48 -19.36 6.60
CA ASN A 170 -5.73 -18.67 6.25
C ASN A 170 -6.92 -19.66 6.19
N ALA A 171 -6.73 -20.85 5.64
CA ALA A 171 -7.77 -21.88 5.54
C ALA A 171 -8.23 -22.42 6.91
N ALA A 172 -7.36 -22.38 7.93
CA ALA A 172 -7.67 -22.89 9.26
C ALA A 172 -8.70 -22.04 10.02
N PHE A 173 -8.89 -20.77 9.66
CA PHE A 173 -9.75 -19.85 10.41
C PHE A 173 -11.20 -20.35 10.52
N LEU A 174 -11.85 -20.67 9.39
CA LEU A 174 -13.26 -21.05 9.38
C LEU A 174 -13.53 -22.36 10.16
N PRO A 175 -12.78 -23.47 9.94
CA PRO A 175 -12.90 -24.67 10.77
C PRO A 175 -12.78 -24.40 12.27
N LEU A 176 -11.79 -23.59 12.68
CA LEU A 176 -11.57 -23.26 14.08
C LEU A 176 -12.72 -22.42 14.65
N LEU A 177 -13.23 -21.46 13.88
CA LEU A 177 -14.36 -20.64 14.29
C LEU A 177 -15.62 -21.49 14.52
N LEU A 178 -15.88 -22.47 13.66
CA LEU A 178 -17.07 -23.33 13.74
C LEU A 178 -17.03 -24.28 14.95
N LEU A 179 -15.86 -24.55 15.54
CA LEU A 179 -15.76 -25.24 16.82
C LEU A 179 -16.27 -24.35 17.97
N LEU A 180 -16.04 -23.04 17.89
CA LEU A 180 -16.29 -22.10 18.96
C LEU A 180 -17.77 -21.68 19.01
N MET A 181 -18.34 -21.26 17.89
CA MET A 181 -19.67 -20.64 17.86
C MET A 181 -20.51 -21.09 16.65
N PRO A 182 -21.85 -21.12 16.80
CA PRO A 182 -22.72 -21.48 15.68
C PRO A 182 -22.79 -20.36 14.65
N ILE A 183 -22.56 -20.67 13.37
CA ILE A 183 -22.64 -19.72 12.26
C ILE A 183 -23.60 -20.23 11.19
N ALA A 184 -24.51 -19.37 10.73
CA ALA A 184 -25.44 -19.71 9.64
C ALA A 184 -24.67 -19.87 8.32
N HIS A 185 -25.03 -20.83 7.47
CA HIS A 185 -24.42 -20.99 6.15
C HIS A 185 -24.49 -19.70 5.32
N ALA A 186 -25.62 -19.00 5.36
CA ALA A 186 -25.76 -17.69 4.70
C ALA A 186 -24.75 -16.64 5.23
N ALA A 187 -24.45 -16.63 6.53
CA ALA A 187 -23.44 -15.74 7.11
C ALA A 187 -22.03 -16.14 6.67
N ILE A 188 -21.73 -17.44 6.58
CA ILE A 188 -20.46 -17.94 6.02
C ILE A 188 -20.30 -17.46 4.57
N PHE A 189 -21.33 -17.58 3.73
CA PHE A 189 -21.27 -17.11 2.34
C PHE A 189 -21.04 -15.60 2.23
N LEU A 190 -21.75 -14.79 3.01
CA LEU A 190 -21.55 -13.33 3.04
C LEU A 190 -20.15 -12.95 3.54
N PHE A 191 -19.65 -13.64 4.57
CA PHE A 191 -18.30 -13.46 5.07
C PHE A 191 -17.25 -13.80 4.01
N LEU A 192 -17.36 -14.95 3.34
CA LEU A 192 -16.40 -15.36 2.32
C LEU A 192 -16.43 -14.42 1.10
N ALA A 193 -17.62 -13.93 0.71
CA ALA A 193 -17.75 -12.91 -0.32
C ALA A 193 -17.06 -11.60 0.11
N HIS A 194 -17.31 -11.11 1.33
CA HIS A 194 -16.63 -9.95 1.90
C HIS A 194 -15.10 -10.12 1.89
N MET A 195 -14.61 -11.27 2.36
CA MET A 195 -13.19 -11.59 2.41
C MET A 195 -12.54 -11.50 1.03
N ILE A 196 -13.13 -12.17 0.04
CA ILE A 196 -12.58 -12.22 -1.33
C ILE A 196 -12.59 -10.83 -1.96
N ILE A 197 -13.71 -10.11 -1.89
CA ILE A 197 -13.84 -8.78 -2.48
C ILE A 197 -12.82 -7.82 -1.87
N ARG A 198 -12.71 -7.80 -0.54
CA ARG A 198 -11.76 -6.94 0.18
C ARG A 198 -10.32 -7.25 -0.18
N ASN A 199 -9.94 -8.53 -0.19
CA ASN A 199 -8.59 -8.97 -0.53
C ASN A 199 -8.23 -8.63 -1.99
N VAL A 200 -9.11 -8.92 -2.94
CA VAL A 200 -8.92 -8.62 -4.37
C VAL A 200 -8.81 -7.11 -4.62
N ILE A 201 -9.69 -6.30 -4.02
CA ILE A 201 -9.62 -4.84 -4.15
C ILE A 201 -8.29 -4.30 -3.60
N GLY A 202 -7.84 -4.83 -2.45
CA GLY A 202 -6.58 -4.44 -1.81
C GLY A 202 -5.33 -4.67 -2.68
N HIS A 203 -5.40 -5.57 -3.67
CA HIS A 203 -4.32 -5.85 -4.62
C HIS A 203 -4.57 -5.31 -6.03
N SER A 204 -5.62 -4.50 -6.22
CA SER A 204 -6.03 -4.08 -7.57
C SER A 204 -5.10 -3.07 -8.25
N GLY A 205 -4.18 -2.46 -7.51
CA GLY A 205 -3.23 -1.46 -8.03
C GLY A 205 -3.79 -0.06 -8.25
N TYR A 206 -5.08 0.17 -7.96
CA TYR A 206 -5.77 1.46 -8.05
C TYR A 206 -6.44 1.81 -6.71
N GLU A 207 -6.40 3.08 -6.32
CA GLU A 207 -7.03 3.53 -5.07
C GLU A 207 -8.55 3.74 -5.24
N TRP A 208 -9.32 2.74 -4.84
CA TRP A 208 -10.80 2.73 -4.95
C TRP A 208 -11.49 3.57 -3.88
N PHE A 209 -10.84 3.88 -2.77
CA PHE A 209 -11.49 4.48 -1.62
C PHE A 209 -11.67 5.99 -1.83
N PRO A 210 -12.81 6.55 -1.39
CA PRO A 210 -13.07 7.97 -1.51
C PRO A 210 -12.19 8.78 -0.55
N ALA A 211 -11.83 9.98 -1.00
CA ALA A 211 -11.02 10.92 -0.24
C ALA A 211 -11.85 12.14 0.21
N ARG A 212 -11.55 12.64 1.40
CA ARG A 212 -12.04 13.91 1.94
C ARG A 212 -11.33 15.07 1.22
N ARG A 213 -11.81 16.31 1.41
CA ARG A 213 -11.20 17.53 0.84
C ARG A 213 -9.73 17.70 1.26
N ASN A 214 -9.38 17.30 2.47
CA ASN A 214 -8.00 17.32 2.98
C ASN A 214 -7.12 16.16 2.43
N GLY A 215 -7.63 15.35 1.50
CA GLY A 215 -6.92 14.23 0.88
C GLY A 215 -6.94 12.94 1.68
N TRP A 216 -7.47 12.93 2.91
CA TRP A 216 -7.51 11.73 3.75
C TRP A 216 -8.62 10.77 3.34
N PRO A 217 -8.55 9.48 3.68
CA PRO A 217 -9.64 8.55 3.42
C PRO A 217 -10.93 9.00 4.12
N VAL A 218 -12.08 8.87 3.46
CA VAL A 218 -13.39 9.07 4.12
C VAL A 218 -13.54 8.06 5.26
N PHE A 219 -13.23 6.79 4.96
CA PHE A 219 -13.26 5.67 5.88
C PHE A 219 -11.84 5.31 6.34
N ASP A 220 -11.23 6.20 7.13
CA ASP A 220 -9.85 6.06 7.60
C ASP A 220 -9.62 4.85 8.54
N TRP A 221 -10.67 4.15 8.97
CA TRP A 221 -10.58 2.92 9.75
C TRP A 221 -10.54 1.65 8.89
N LEU A 222 -10.74 1.77 7.57
CA LEU A 222 -10.63 0.66 6.62
C LEU A 222 -9.22 0.63 6.01
N THR A 223 -8.64 -0.56 5.87
CA THR A 223 -7.46 -0.78 5.03
C THR A 223 -7.80 -0.40 3.59
N THR A 224 -7.13 0.60 3.03
CA THR A 224 -7.33 0.98 1.61
C THR A 224 -6.32 0.27 0.71
N VAL A 225 -6.45 0.47 -0.61
CA VAL A 225 -5.49 -0.13 -1.55
C VAL A 225 -4.09 0.46 -1.34
N THR A 226 -3.98 1.76 -1.08
CA THR A 226 -2.70 2.39 -0.71
C THR A 226 -2.14 1.85 0.61
N HIS A 227 -2.98 1.57 1.61
CA HIS A 227 -2.50 0.99 2.88
C HIS A 227 -1.82 -0.36 2.64
N HIS A 228 -2.46 -1.22 1.86
CA HIS A 228 -1.95 -2.57 1.55
C HIS A 228 -0.79 -2.56 0.55
N ASP A 229 -0.80 -1.68 -0.45
CA ASP A 229 0.34 -1.56 -1.38
C ASP A 229 1.61 -1.07 -0.65
N LEU A 230 1.48 -0.17 0.34
CA LEU A 230 2.59 0.23 1.20
C LEU A 230 3.18 -0.94 1.99
N HIS A 231 2.36 -1.89 2.42
CA HIS A 231 2.83 -3.11 3.05
C HIS A 231 3.73 -3.95 2.11
N HIS A 232 3.29 -4.13 0.86
CA HIS A 232 4.08 -4.81 -0.17
C HIS A 232 5.36 -4.04 -0.54
N ALA A 233 5.35 -2.71 -0.45
CA ALA A 233 6.53 -1.88 -0.68
C ALA A 233 7.53 -1.95 0.48
N GLN A 234 7.03 -1.96 1.71
CA GLN A 234 7.83 -1.88 2.93
C GLN A 234 7.29 -2.88 3.97
N ALA A 235 7.81 -4.10 3.91
CA ALA A 235 7.54 -5.10 4.93
C ALA A 235 7.93 -4.57 6.32
N GLY A 236 7.07 -4.77 7.31
CA GLY A 236 7.23 -4.20 8.66
C GLY A 236 6.07 -3.32 9.14
N TRP A 237 5.21 -2.89 8.21
CA TRP A 237 4.08 -2.00 8.48
C TRP A 237 2.78 -2.56 7.88
N ASN A 238 1.63 -2.05 8.31
CA ASN A 238 0.32 -2.24 7.67
C ASN A 238 -0.09 -3.71 7.53
N TYR A 239 -0.28 -4.42 8.65
CA TYR A 239 -0.60 -5.85 8.64
C TYR A 239 -2.11 -6.16 8.52
N GLY A 240 -2.99 -5.18 8.75
CA GLY A 240 -4.45 -5.38 8.77
C GLY A 240 -5.07 -5.61 7.39
N LEU A 241 -6.10 -6.46 7.33
CA LEU A 241 -6.76 -6.86 6.09
C LEU A 241 -7.97 -5.97 5.75
N TYR A 242 -8.86 -5.80 6.71
CA TYR A 242 -10.08 -5.01 6.57
C TYR A 242 -9.97 -3.68 7.29
N PHE A 243 -9.42 -3.71 8.50
CA PHE A 243 -9.37 -2.55 9.38
C PHE A 243 -7.94 -2.13 9.70
N THR A 244 -7.72 -0.82 9.84
CA THR A 244 -6.47 -0.25 10.34
C THR A 244 -6.38 -0.28 11.87
N PHE A 245 -7.41 -0.79 12.54
CA PHE A 245 -7.54 -0.81 14.00
C PHE A 245 -6.34 -1.46 14.69
N TRP A 246 -5.99 -2.69 14.32
CA TRP A 246 -4.88 -3.40 14.93
C TRP A 246 -3.54 -2.73 14.66
N ASP A 247 -3.35 -2.21 13.44
CA ASP A 247 -2.15 -1.45 13.09
C ASP A 247 -1.99 -0.19 13.95
N ARG A 248 -3.08 0.51 14.25
CA ARG A 248 -3.06 1.68 15.14
C ARG A 248 -2.78 1.32 16.59
N VAL A 249 -3.49 0.31 17.11
CA VAL A 249 -3.33 -0.16 18.49
C VAL A 249 -1.90 -0.62 18.73
N MET A 250 -1.33 -1.35 17.77
CA MET A 250 0.01 -1.92 17.87
C MET A 250 1.11 -1.01 17.33
N LYS A 251 0.77 0.18 16.85
CA LYS A 251 1.68 1.16 16.24
C LYS A 251 2.49 0.60 15.07
N THR A 252 1.83 -0.22 14.25
CA THR A 252 2.34 -0.79 13.01
C THR A 252 1.70 -0.18 11.76
N GLU A 253 0.85 0.86 11.89
CA GLU A 253 0.41 1.66 10.73
C GLU A 253 1.58 2.49 10.21
N HIS A 254 1.83 2.41 8.92
CA HIS A 254 2.91 3.12 8.24
C HIS A 254 2.72 4.63 8.43
N PRO A 255 3.72 5.37 8.94
CA PRO A 255 3.55 6.77 9.32
C PRO A 255 3.12 7.66 8.14
N LEU A 256 3.56 7.33 6.92
CA LEU A 256 3.22 8.05 5.69
C LEU A 256 1.92 7.60 5.01
N TYR A 257 1.13 6.72 5.62
CA TYR A 257 -0.06 6.15 4.97
C TYR A 257 -0.98 7.25 4.41
N ARG A 258 -1.31 8.26 5.21
CA ARG A 258 -2.22 9.34 4.82
C ARG A 258 -1.66 10.22 3.71
N GLU A 259 -0.36 10.49 3.71
CA GLU A 259 0.30 11.27 2.66
C GLU A 259 0.32 10.51 1.34
N LYS A 260 0.65 9.22 1.39
CA LYS A 260 0.67 8.34 0.22
C LYS A 260 -0.73 8.14 -0.35
N PHE A 261 -1.73 7.97 0.51
CA PHE A 261 -3.13 7.93 0.10
C PHE A 261 -3.53 9.25 -0.56
N ALA A 262 -3.20 10.38 0.08
CA ALA A 262 -3.47 11.71 -0.46
C ALA A 262 -2.80 11.89 -1.83
N ALA A 263 -1.56 11.45 -2.02
CA ALA A 263 -0.88 11.49 -3.31
C ALA A 263 -1.55 10.58 -4.36
N ALA A 264 -2.01 9.40 -3.96
CA ALA A 264 -2.73 8.47 -4.84
C ALA A 264 -4.12 8.99 -5.24
N VAL A 265 -4.76 9.86 -4.46
CA VAL A 265 -6.10 10.41 -4.78
C VAL A 265 -6.06 11.85 -5.28
N ARG A 266 -4.96 12.58 -5.05
CA ARG A 266 -4.76 13.97 -5.47
C ARG A 266 -3.90 14.03 -6.74
N LYS A 267 -4.58 13.96 -7.88
CA LYS A 267 -4.45 15.06 -8.83
C LYS A 267 -5.58 16.03 -8.51
N PRO A 268 -5.33 17.33 -8.30
CA PRO A 268 -6.41 18.29 -8.47
C PRO A 268 -7.00 18.01 -9.86
N LEU A 269 -8.32 17.90 -9.96
CA LEU A 269 -8.95 18.25 -11.22
C LEU A 269 -8.54 19.71 -11.42
N ASP A 270 -7.57 19.97 -12.30
CA ASP A 270 -7.54 21.28 -12.92
C ASP A 270 -8.94 21.47 -13.52
N GLY A 271 -9.49 22.67 -13.48
CA GLY A 271 -10.84 22.92 -13.98
C GLY A 271 -11.04 22.62 -15.48
N SER A 272 -10.16 21.86 -16.14
CA SER A 272 -10.22 21.45 -17.55
C SER A 272 -11.51 20.69 -17.88
N ALA A 273 -12.09 19.93 -16.94
CA ALA A 273 -13.41 19.29 -17.13
C ALA A 273 -14.58 20.30 -17.10
N LEU A 274 -14.42 21.45 -16.43
CA LEU A 274 -15.36 22.58 -16.48
C LEU A 274 -15.09 23.51 -17.68
N GLY A 275 -13.87 23.49 -18.23
CA GLY A 275 -13.52 24.13 -19.50
C GLY A 275 -14.09 23.41 -20.72
N ALA A 276 -14.17 22.08 -20.68
CA ALA A 276 -14.74 21.25 -21.75
C ALA A 276 -16.28 21.33 -21.89
N MET A 277 -16.97 22.06 -20.99
CA MET A 277 -18.41 22.36 -21.07
C MET A 277 -18.70 23.80 -21.51
N ARG A 278 -17.69 24.61 -21.84
CA ARG A 278 -17.92 25.91 -22.48
C ARG A 278 -17.98 25.71 -24.00
N LEU A 279 -19.17 25.91 -24.56
CA LEU A 279 -19.37 26.06 -26.01
C LEU A 279 -18.39 27.11 -26.57
N PRO A 280 -17.91 26.94 -27.82
CA PRO A 280 -16.91 27.84 -28.39
C PRO A 280 -17.54 29.19 -28.71
N PRO A 281 -17.04 30.32 -28.19
CA PRO A 281 -17.45 31.62 -28.68
C PRO A 281 -16.53 32.02 -29.84
N GLY A 282 -17.01 31.76 -31.06
CA GLY A 282 -16.75 32.62 -32.22
C GLY A 282 -17.66 33.84 -32.22
N ALA A 283 -17.92 34.41 -31.05
CA ALA A 283 -18.69 35.64 -30.89
C ALA A 283 -17.83 36.63 -30.10
N THR A 284 -17.63 37.78 -30.75
CA THR A 284 -17.04 39.03 -30.26
C THR A 284 -15.52 39.09 -30.08
N SER A 285 -14.92 39.60 -31.14
CA SER A 285 -13.77 40.51 -31.22
C SER A 285 -13.51 41.43 -30.02
N ALA A 286 -12.22 41.75 -29.91
CA ALA A 286 -11.61 43.00 -29.44
C ALA A 286 -11.15 43.09 -27.97
N LEU A 287 -9.94 43.67 -27.84
CA LEU A 287 -9.29 44.27 -26.65
C LEU A 287 -8.61 43.23 -25.73
N VAL A 288 -7.31 43.31 -25.38
CA VAL A 288 -6.39 44.44 -25.18
C VAL A 288 -4.94 43.97 -25.33
N ALA A 289 -4.14 44.78 -26.03
CA ALA A 289 -2.67 44.78 -26.00
C ALA A 289 -2.14 45.67 -24.86
N LEU A 290 -0.87 45.47 -24.47
CA LEU A 290 -0.03 46.07 -23.39
C LEU A 290 0.16 45.12 -22.19
N ALA A 291 1.37 44.89 -21.68
CA ALA A 291 2.42 45.88 -21.47
C ALA A 291 3.85 45.36 -21.73
N VAL A 292 4.64 46.30 -22.24
CA VAL A 292 6.08 46.30 -22.53
C VAL A 292 6.71 47.27 -21.51
N PHE A 293 7.85 46.88 -20.95
CA PHE A 293 8.88 47.69 -20.24
C PHE A 293 8.51 48.37 -18.90
N VAL A 294 9.25 47.99 -17.85
CA VAL A 294 10.06 48.95 -17.07
C VAL A 294 11.36 48.26 -16.63
N SER A 295 12.47 48.63 -17.28
CA SER A 295 13.80 48.57 -16.67
C SER A 295 13.98 49.89 -15.92
N GLY A 296 14.15 49.83 -14.61
CA GLY A 296 14.40 50.99 -13.76
C GLY A 296 15.46 50.61 -12.73
N ALA A 297 16.61 51.26 -12.83
CA ALA A 297 17.78 51.05 -12.01
C ALA A 297 17.50 51.33 -10.53
N PHE A 298 18.03 50.47 -9.65
CA PHE A 298 18.45 50.84 -8.32
C PHE A 298 19.85 50.28 -8.11
N SER A 299 20.84 51.14 -8.28
CA SER A 299 22.06 51.09 -7.47
C SER A 299 21.73 51.83 -6.18
N ASP A 300 21.84 51.16 -5.03
CA ASP A 300 22.66 51.67 -3.93
C ASP A 300 22.69 50.72 -2.72
N SER A 301 23.91 50.54 -2.24
CA SER A 301 24.29 50.29 -0.85
C SER A 301 23.86 48.96 -0.20
N ALA A 302 24.63 47.90 -0.48
CA ALA A 302 24.75 46.79 0.47
C ALA A 302 25.56 47.26 1.68
N ALA A 303 24.86 47.75 2.71
CA ALA A 303 25.38 47.70 4.05
C ALA A 303 25.69 46.22 4.37
N ALA A 304 26.89 45.94 4.86
CA ALA A 304 27.24 44.65 5.42
C ALA A 304 26.41 44.43 6.68
N LEU A 305 25.19 43.93 6.50
CA LEU A 305 24.43 43.30 7.56
C LEU A 305 25.22 42.07 7.98
N ASP A 306 25.44 41.96 9.29
CA ASP A 306 25.99 40.79 9.96
C ASP A 306 25.16 39.57 9.54
N ARG A 307 25.65 38.84 8.54
CA ARG A 307 24.93 37.67 8.00
C ARG A 307 25.18 36.53 8.96
N PRO A 308 24.14 35.86 9.47
CA PRO A 308 24.35 34.67 10.29
C PRO A 308 25.16 33.64 9.50
N ASP A 309 26.08 32.98 10.21
CA ASP A 309 26.85 31.88 9.64
C ASP A 309 25.92 30.81 9.06
N ALA A 310 26.39 30.15 8.00
CA ALA A 310 25.64 29.10 7.33
C ALA A 310 25.32 27.97 8.33
N PRO A 311 24.05 27.52 8.44
CA PRO A 311 23.62 26.55 9.45
C PRO A 311 23.97 25.10 9.07
N PHE A 312 25.24 24.83 8.77
CA PHE A 312 25.72 23.52 8.30
C PHE A 312 25.38 22.40 9.29
N ASP A 313 25.62 22.60 10.59
CA ASP A 313 25.36 21.56 11.61
C ASP A 313 23.87 21.15 11.68
N ALA A 314 22.97 22.10 11.40
CA ALA A 314 21.53 21.84 11.36
C ALA A 314 21.07 21.18 10.05
N LEU A 315 21.91 21.18 9.01
CA LEU A 315 21.62 20.63 7.69
C LEU A 315 22.32 19.30 7.42
N THR A 316 23.49 19.06 8.00
CA THR A 316 24.22 17.82 7.84
C THR A 316 23.43 16.64 8.40
N GLY A 317 23.39 15.53 7.65
CA GLY A 317 22.67 14.32 8.01
C GLY A 317 21.89 13.70 6.85
N ILE A 318 21.10 12.68 7.13
CA ILE A 318 20.32 11.95 6.13
C ILE A 318 18.90 12.50 6.05
N TRP A 319 18.51 12.93 4.86
CA TRP A 319 17.20 13.50 4.57
C TRP A 319 16.43 12.61 3.60
N ALA A 320 15.17 12.35 3.90
CA ALA A 320 14.29 11.72 2.94
C ALA A 320 13.64 12.77 2.04
N THR A 321 13.63 12.50 0.73
CA THR A 321 12.95 13.36 -0.24
C THR A 321 11.45 13.43 0.02
N GLU A 322 10.76 14.44 -0.53
CA GLU A 322 9.29 14.51 -0.43
C GLU A 322 8.66 13.27 -1.07
N GLY A 323 7.84 12.54 -0.29
CA GLY A 323 7.33 11.23 -0.69
C GLY A 323 8.31 10.07 -0.46
N HIS A 324 9.46 10.31 0.18
CA HIS A 324 10.45 9.33 0.65
C HIS A 324 10.88 8.34 -0.43
N GLY A 325 11.02 8.84 -1.67
CA GLY A 325 11.53 8.03 -2.76
C GLY A 325 13.05 7.82 -2.63
N ALA A 326 13.77 8.75 -2.02
CA ALA A 326 15.19 8.64 -1.85
C ALA A 326 15.61 9.16 -0.48
N HIS A 327 16.73 8.65 0.04
CA HIS A 327 17.45 9.26 1.13
C HIS A 327 18.73 9.88 0.58
N VAL A 328 18.96 11.13 0.93
CA VAL A 328 20.12 11.92 0.49
C VAL A 328 20.87 12.35 1.74
N ALA A 329 22.15 11.98 1.82
CA ALA A 329 23.02 12.47 2.88
C ALA A 329 23.57 13.83 2.47
N LEU A 330 23.24 14.87 3.24
CA LEU A 330 23.74 16.23 3.08
C LEU A 330 25.00 16.44 3.92
N ASP A 331 26.01 17.06 3.33
CA ASP A 331 27.26 17.42 4.00
C ASP A 331 27.97 18.54 3.23
N ARG A 332 29.07 19.06 3.78
CA ARG A 332 29.96 19.98 3.07
C ARG A 332 30.52 19.31 1.81
N CYS A 333 30.65 20.08 0.73
CA CYS A 333 31.29 19.58 -0.48
C CYS A 333 32.77 19.28 -0.21
N ALA A 334 33.26 18.13 -0.69
CA ALA A 334 34.67 17.72 -0.49
C ALA A 334 35.66 18.66 -1.19
N SER A 335 35.25 19.28 -2.30
CA SER A 335 36.06 20.22 -3.08
C SER A 335 36.09 21.64 -2.48
N ASP A 336 35.00 22.05 -1.83
CA ASP A 336 34.86 23.38 -1.23
C ASP A 336 33.99 23.28 0.04
N PRO A 337 34.60 23.32 1.24
CA PRO A 337 33.86 23.21 2.50
C PRO A 337 32.88 24.35 2.78
N SER A 338 32.91 25.44 2.00
CA SER A 338 31.95 26.54 2.08
C SER A 338 30.64 26.27 1.35
N GLN A 339 30.57 25.16 0.60
CA GLN A 339 29.40 24.76 -0.18
C GLN A 339 28.71 23.53 0.40
N LEU A 340 27.40 23.41 0.16
CA LEU A 340 26.60 22.27 0.57
C LEU A 340 26.40 21.29 -0.61
N CYS A 341 26.65 20.01 -0.35
CA CYS A 341 26.50 18.92 -1.30
C CYS A 341 25.62 17.81 -0.72
N GLY A 342 25.13 16.91 -1.57
CA GLY A 342 24.35 15.77 -1.12
C GLY A 342 24.45 14.57 -2.04
N ARG A 343 24.57 13.38 -1.44
CA ARG A 343 24.74 12.10 -2.13
C ARG A 343 23.55 11.18 -1.89
N LEU A 344 23.17 10.39 -2.90
CA LEU A 344 22.11 9.39 -2.78
C LEU A 344 22.60 8.22 -1.94
N VAL A 345 21.99 7.98 -0.78
CA VAL A 345 22.35 6.84 0.10
C VAL A 345 21.32 5.71 0.03
N TRP A 346 20.09 5.98 -0.40
CA TRP A 346 19.06 4.96 -0.58
C TRP A 346 17.98 5.42 -1.57
N SER A 347 17.34 4.49 -2.28
CA SER A 347 16.18 4.77 -3.14
C SER A 347 15.14 3.65 -3.06
N TRP A 348 13.87 4.04 -3.12
CA TRP A 348 12.68 3.18 -3.17
C TRP A 348 12.61 2.35 -4.46
N ASP A 349 13.17 2.88 -5.55
CA ASP A 349 13.25 2.21 -6.84
C ASP A 349 14.57 1.41 -6.89
N PRO A 350 14.51 0.06 -6.90
CA PRO A 350 15.71 -0.77 -6.91
C PRO A 350 16.56 -0.58 -8.18
N ALA A 351 15.98 -0.14 -9.29
CA ALA A 351 16.73 0.19 -10.49
C ALA A 351 17.55 1.48 -10.29
N ILE A 352 17.00 2.47 -9.58
CA ILE A 352 17.72 3.70 -9.17
C ILE A 352 18.83 3.35 -8.18
N ALA A 353 18.51 2.57 -7.14
CA ALA A 353 19.50 2.17 -6.13
C ALA A 353 20.69 1.42 -6.75
N ALA A 354 20.44 0.53 -7.72
CA ALA A 354 21.49 -0.22 -8.39
C ALA A 354 22.36 0.62 -9.36
N ARG A 355 21.79 1.67 -9.98
CA ARG A 355 22.48 2.47 -11.00
C ARG A 355 23.17 3.72 -10.45
N GLN A 356 22.72 4.23 -9.30
CA GLN A 356 23.07 5.56 -8.79
C GLN A 356 23.36 5.57 -7.27
N GLY A 357 23.55 4.41 -6.63
CA GLY A 357 24.03 4.37 -5.24
C GLY A 357 25.33 5.18 -5.11
N ASP A 358 25.37 6.09 -4.13
CA ASP A 358 26.43 7.08 -3.90
C ASP A 358 26.62 8.17 -4.98
N ALA A 359 25.71 8.31 -5.94
CA ALA A 359 25.78 9.41 -6.89
C ALA A 359 25.57 10.77 -6.20
N MET A 360 26.32 11.80 -6.66
CA MET A 360 26.08 13.18 -6.24
C MET A 360 24.74 13.65 -6.81
N MET A 361 23.82 13.99 -5.91
CA MET A 361 22.45 14.39 -6.25
C MET A 361 22.28 15.89 -6.25
N LEU A 362 23.08 16.59 -5.47
CA LEU A 362 22.99 18.03 -5.34
C LEU A 362 24.37 18.59 -4.96
N GLY A 363 24.72 19.74 -5.51
CA GLY A 363 26.05 20.32 -5.37
C GLY A 363 26.08 21.83 -5.60
N ASP A 364 27.18 22.42 -5.18
CA ASP A 364 27.55 23.82 -5.40
C ASP A 364 26.58 24.85 -4.79
N PHE A 365 25.88 24.47 -3.72
CA PHE A 365 24.99 25.39 -3.01
C PHE A 365 25.78 26.35 -2.13
N VAL A 366 25.59 27.65 -2.35
CA VAL A 366 26.27 28.72 -1.61
C VAL A 366 25.30 29.44 -0.69
N TRP A 367 25.74 29.74 0.54
CA TRP A 367 24.96 30.49 1.52
C TRP A 367 25.02 32.01 1.27
N ASN A 368 23.88 32.69 1.28
CA ASN A 368 23.81 34.16 1.15
C ASN A 368 23.35 34.91 2.40
N GLY A 369 23.16 34.22 3.54
CA GLY A 369 22.62 34.81 4.77
C GLY A 369 21.16 34.46 5.06
N ASP A 370 20.42 33.88 4.11
CA ASP A 370 19.03 33.40 4.30
C ASP A 370 18.79 32.02 3.67
N VAL A 371 19.37 31.77 2.50
CA VAL A 371 19.11 30.56 1.72
C VAL A 371 20.40 30.06 1.06
N PHE A 372 20.50 28.74 0.92
CA PHE A 372 21.49 28.12 0.05
C PHE A 372 20.98 28.21 -1.40
N HIS A 373 21.71 28.85 -2.29
CA HIS A 373 21.26 29.13 -3.66
C HIS A 373 22.33 28.80 -4.71
N ASP A 374 21.95 28.94 -5.98
CA ASP A 374 22.76 28.74 -7.20
C ASP A 374 23.38 27.34 -7.38
N GLY A 375 23.14 26.43 -6.45
CA GLY A 375 23.45 25.03 -6.60
C GLY A 375 22.61 24.35 -7.67
N TRP A 376 22.98 23.13 -7.99
CA TRP A 376 22.26 22.26 -8.90
C TRP A 376 21.74 21.03 -8.16
N LEU A 377 20.63 20.47 -8.63
CA LEU A 377 20.10 19.20 -8.15
C LEU A 377 19.70 18.31 -9.32
N SER A 378 20.01 17.02 -9.23
CA SER A 378 19.64 16.00 -10.20
C SER A 378 18.41 15.24 -9.72
N ASN A 379 17.45 14.99 -10.60
CA ASN A 379 16.32 14.10 -10.31
C ASN A 379 16.64 12.70 -10.88
N PRO A 380 16.77 11.69 -10.01
CA PRO A 380 17.17 10.35 -10.46
C PRO A 380 16.04 9.63 -11.22
N GLU A 381 14.78 10.09 -11.08
CA GLU A 381 13.62 9.49 -11.76
C GLU A 381 13.54 9.87 -13.25
N ASP A 382 13.92 11.10 -13.62
CA ASP A 382 13.88 11.59 -15.00
C ASP A 382 15.27 11.83 -15.62
N GLY A 383 16.34 11.76 -14.82
CA GLY A 383 17.72 11.93 -15.24
C GLY A 383 18.11 13.37 -15.56
N ARG A 384 17.32 14.37 -15.17
CA ARG A 384 17.55 15.78 -15.48
C ARG A 384 18.11 16.54 -14.28
N THR A 385 18.84 17.62 -14.59
CA THR A 385 19.40 18.54 -13.60
C THR A 385 18.64 19.86 -13.60
N TYR A 386 18.43 20.42 -12.41
CA TYR A 386 17.67 21.63 -12.14
C TYR A 386 18.52 22.60 -11.32
N ARG A 387 18.23 23.90 -11.42
CA ARG A 387 18.81 24.88 -10.49
C ARG A 387 18.08 24.79 -9.16
N GLY A 388 18.81 24.77 -8.07
CA GLY A 388 18.29 24.52 -6.74
C GLY A 388 18.33 25.72 -5.80
N LYS A 389 17.40 25.75 -4.83
CA LYS A 389 17.50 26.53 -3.60
C LYS A 389 17.13 25.66 -2.40
N ILE A 390 17.85 25.81 -1.29
CA ILE A 390 17.65 25.07 -0.05
C ILE A 390 17.44 26.04 1.12
N ARG A 391 16.32 25.87 1.84
CA ARG A 391 16.00 26.62 3.06
C ARG A 391 15.68 25.66 4.19
N LEU A 392 16.15 25.96 5.40
CA LEU A 392 15.69 25.27 6.60
C LEU A 392 14.30 25.83 6.98
N ALA A 393 13.29 24.98 6.94
CA ALA A 393 11.92 25.34 7.32
C ALA A 393 11.70 25.16 8.83
N ALA A 394 10.56 25.64 9.33
CA ALA A 394 10.17 25.44 10.73
C ALA A 394 10.10 23.94 11.08
N GLU A 395 10.31 23.61 12.36
CA GLU A 395 10.26 22.23 12.89
C GLU A 395 11.34 21.27 12.32
N GLY A 396 12.49 21.80 11.89
CA GLY A 396 13.62 20.97 11.45
C GLY A 396 13.41 20.29 10.08
N ALA A 397 12.44 20.74 9.29
CA ALA A 397 12.25 20.30 7.92
C ALA A 397 13.17 21.06 6.95
N LEU A 398 13.43 20.47 5.79
CA LEU A 398 14.24 21.09 4.75
C LEU A 398 13.37 21.37 3.53
N GLU A 399 13.26 22.62 3.11
CA GLU A 399 12.60 23.01 1.87
C GLU A 399 13.62 23.05 0.73
N LEU A 400 13.43 22.19 -0.27
CA LEU A 400 14.21 22.15 -1.50
C LEU A 400 13.35 22.63 -2.67
N GLU A 401 13.78 23.68 -3.36
CA GLU A 401 13.17 24.18 -4.59
C GLU A 401 14.05 23.83 -5.79
N GLY A 402 13.47 23.17 -6.80
CA GLY A 402 14.13 22.91 -8.09
C GLY A 402 13.42 23.64 -9.22
N CYS A 403 14.18 24.39 -10.02
CA CYS A 403 13.66 25.18 -11.14
C CYS A 403 14.20 24.69 -12.49
N ALA A 404 13.30 24.50 -13.45
CA ALA A 404 13.61 24.40 -14.87
C ALA A 404 13.12 25.68 -15.57
N LEU A 405 14.05 26.52 -16.01
CA LEU A 405 13.76 27.87 -16.53
C LEU A 405 12.91 28.67 -15.53
N VAL A 406 11.67 28.99 -15.88
CA VAL A 406 10.72 29.77 -15.07
C VAL A 406 9.82 28.91 -14.18
N PHE A 407 9.84 27.58 -14.34
CA PHE A 407 8.97 26.67 -13.60
C PHE A 407 9.73 26.06 -12.42
N CYS A 408 9.32 26.41 -11.22
CA CYS A 408 9.90 25.91 -9.98
C CYS A 408 8.93 24.98 -9.26
N LYS A 409 9.45 23.92 -8.65
CA LYS A 409 8.72 23.03 -7.76
C LYS A 409 9.44 22.96 -6.42
N ARG A 410 8.68 23.11 -5.35
CA ARG A 410 9.16 22.95 -3.97
C ARG A 410 8.85 21.56 -3.44
N GLN A 411 9.75 21.05 -2.63
CA GLN A 411 9.66 19.79 -1.91
C GLN A 411 10.04 20.01 -0.46
N ILE A 412 9.32 19.35 0.45
CA ILE A 412 9.68 19.31 1.86
C ILE A 412 10.33 17.97 2.17
N TRP A 413 11.58 18.00 2.58
CA TRP A 413 12.36 16.87 3.01
C TRP A 413 12.35 16.81 4.54
N ARG A 414 12.42 15.59 5.07
CA ARG A 414 12.39 15.33 6.51
C ARG A 414 13.63 14.53 6.90
N ARG A 415 14.16 14.81 8.09
CA ARG A 415 15.33 14.10 8.61
C ARG A 415 14.96 12.66 8.93
N VAL A 416 15.77 11.70 8.49
CA VAL A 416 15.46 10.26 8.61
C VAL A 416 15.47 9.80 10.07
N ASP A 417 16.34 10.37 10.89
CA ASP A 417 16.44 10.02 12.32
C ASP A 417 15.19 10.39 13.12
N ASP A 418 14.45 11.40 12.66
CA ASP A 418 13.20 11.85 13.30
C ASP A 418 11.98 11.01 12.86
N MET A 419 12.16 10.03 11.97
CA MET A 419 11.08 9.18 11.47
C MET A 419 10.92 7.92 12.32
N PRO A 420 9.71 7.66 12.88
CA PRO A 420 9.44 6.45 13.64
C PRO A 420 9.70 5.19 12.81
N GLY A 421 10.68 4.39 13.23
CA GLY A 421 11.05 3.11 12.60
C GLY A 421 12.21 3.18 11.59
N CYS A 422 12.70 4.36 11.22
CA CYS A 422 13.94 4.52 10.46
C CYS A 422 15.17 4.79 11.34
N ALA A 423 14.98 5.19 12.60
CA ALA A 423 16.05 5.52 13.56
C ALA A 423 17.10 4.40 13.83
N LYS A 424 16.90 3.18 13.29
CA LYS A 424 17.90 2.09 13.38
C LYS A 424 18.91 2.04 12.22
N SER A 425 18.81 2.91 11.20
CA SER A 425 19.77 2.92 10.09
C SER A 425 20.98 3.85 10.30
N SER A 426 20.98 4.69 11.34
CA SER A 426 22.07 5.64 11.60
C SER A 426 23.38 4.99 12.07
N SER A 427 23.37 3.71 12.44
CA SER A 427 24.55 2.97 12.87
C SER A 427 25.37 2.32 11.73
N LEU A 428 25.14 2.72 10.48
CA LEU A 428 25.81 2.14 9.29
C LEU A 428 26.73 3.11 8.54
N LEU A 429 27.03 4.28 9.09
CA LEU A 429 28.11 5.13 8.55
C LEU A 429 29.45 4.66 9.12
N PRO A 430 30.44 4.29 8.29
CA PRO A 430 31.81 4.11 8.76
C PRO A 430 32.35 5.46 9.25
N SER A 431 33.01 5.41 10.39
CA SER A 431 33.73 6.52 11.05
C SER A 431 34.78 7.18 10.17
#